data_AF-A0A1Q7FFX6-F1
#
_entry.id   AF-A0A1Q7FFX6-F1
#
_cell.length_a   1.000
_cell.length_b   1.000
_cell.length_c   1.000
_cell.angle_alpha   90.00
_cell.angle_beta   90.00
_cell.angle_gamma   90.00
#
_symmetry.space_group_name_H-M   'P 1'
#
loop_
_entity.id
_entity.type
_entity.pdbx_description
1 polymer ?
#
loop_
_entity_poly.entity_id
_entity_poly.type
_entity_poly.pdbx_seq_one_letter_code
_entity_poly.pdbx_strand_id
1 'polypeptide(L)' 'MQAAKPTVRNGYIIRTGRGYSLRELMEAGLNSRVARKSGMPVDVLRRSKHAENIEQLKSIVKTMQPRQSAKKTKKKKE' A
#
# COMPACT_ATOMS: atom_id res chain seq x y z
N MET A 1 0.62 11.24 13.13
CA MET A 1 0.00 9.91 12.85
C MET A 1 1.04 9.07 12.11
N GLN A 2 1.67 8.11 12.79
CA GLN A 2 2.75 7.30 12.22
C GLN A 2 2.15 6.38 11.14
N ALA A 3 2.47 6.60 9.86
CA ALA A 3 2.12 5.64 8.82
C ALA A 3 2.89 4.33 9.07
N ALA A 4 2.18 3.20 9.00
CA ALA A 4 2.80 1.89 9.17
C ALA A 4 3.93 1.73 8.15
N LYS A 5 5.12 1.31 8.62
CA LYS A 5 6.30 1.15 7.77
C LYS A 5 6.13 -0.12 6.92
N PRO A 6 6.52 -0.08 5.64
CA PRO A 6 6.49 -1.27 4.79
C PRO A 6 7.61 -2.22 5.18
N THR A 7 7.31 -3.51 5.17
CA THR A 7 8.29 -4.57 5.42
C THR A 7 8.82 -5.07 4.08
N VAL A 8 10.13 -5.22 3.97
CA VAL A 8 10.80 -5.78 2.79
C VAL A 8 11.56 -7.03 3.24
N ARG A 9 11.32 -8.13 2.54
CA ARG A 9 11.99 -9.40 2.79
C ARG A 9 12.92 -9.75 1.64
N ASN A 10 14.17 -10.10 1.99
CA ASN A 10 15.13 -10.69 1.05
C ASN A 10 15.70 -11.96 1.70
N GLY A 11 15.18 -13.12 1.30
CA GLY A 11 15.48 -14.41 1.95
C GLY A 11 15.04 -14.43 3.42
N TYR A 12 16.00 -14.59 4.34
CA TYR A 12 15.77 -14.60 5.79
C TYR A 12 15.83 -13.20 6.42
N ILE A 13 16.30 -12.19 5.69
CA ILE A 13 16.43 -10.83 6.22
C ILE A 13 15.13 -10.07 6.03
N ILE A 14 14.53 -9.67 7.15
CA ILE A 14 13.35 -8.80 7.22
C ILE A 14 13.82 -7.41 7.62
N ARG A 15 13.51 -6.39 6.82
CA ARG A 15 13.88 -4.99 7.09
C ARG A 15 12.71 -4.06 6.83
N THR A 16 12.72 -2.90 7.48
CA THR A 16 11.80 -1.82 7.12
C THR A 16 12.28 -1.15 5.84
N GLY A 17 11.39 -1.05 4.86
CA GLY A 17 11.66 -0.37 3.59
C GLY A 17 11.43 1.14 3.70
N ARG A 18 11.95 1.89 2.72
CA ARG A 18 11.76 3.35 2.62
C ARG A 18 10.29 3.75 2.47
N GLY A 19 9.51 3.00 1.68
CA GLY A 19 8.13 3.31 1.35
C GLY A 19 7.43 2.16 0.63
N TYR A 20 6.10 2.27 0.44
CA TYR A 20 5.30 1.30 -0.31
C TYR A 20 5.53 1.47 -1.80
N SER A 21 5.60 0.37 -2.54
CA SER A 21 5.69 0.41 -3.99
C SER A 21 4.40 0.91 -4.62
N LEU A 22 4.50 1.41 -5.86
CA LEU A 22 3.31 1.78 -6.65
C LEU A 22 2.32 0.61 -6.82
N ARG A 23 2.83 -0.62 -6.96
CA ARG A 23 2.01 -1.81 -7.17
C ARG A 23 1.21 -2.17 -5.92
N GLU A 24 1.85 -2.13 -4.74
CA GLU A 24 1.18 -2.41 -3.47
C GLU A 24 0.09 -1.38 -3.17
N LEU A 25 0.37 -0.09 -3.41
CA LEU A 25 -0.63 0.98 -3.25
C LEU A 25 -1.82 0.76 -4.19
N MET A 26 -1.56 0.44 -5.45
CA MET A 26 -2.61 0.20 -6.44
C MET A 26 -3.47 -1.02 -6.10
N GLU A 27 -2.86 -2.13 -5.64
CA GLU A 27 -3.58 -3.32 -5.17
C GLU A 27 -4.39 -3.08 -3.89
N ALA A 28 -3.94 -2.13 -3.04
CA ALA A 28 -4.69 -1.67 -1.88
C ALA A 28 -5.80 -0.64 -2.22
N GLY A 29 -5.91 -0.22 -3.49
CA GLY A 29 -6.88 0.79 -3.92
C GLY A 29 -6.47 2.23 -3.62
N LEU A 30 -5.20 2.47 -3.31
CA LEU A 30 -4.64 3.80 -3.06
C LEU A 30 -3.85 4.31 -4.27
N ASN A 31 -4.06 5.59 -4.58
CA ASN A 31 -3.22 6.29 -5.54
C ASN A 31 -1.98 6.87 -4.83
N SER A 32 -0.82 6.86 -5.49
CA SER A 32 0.44 7.37 -4.93
C SER A 32 0.38 8.84 -4.51
N ARG A 33 -0.43 9.65 -5.21
CA ARG A 33 -0.70 11.04 -4.83
C ARG A 33 -1.51 11.13 -3.53
N VAL A 34 -2.50 10.27 -3.36
CA VAL A 34 -3.34 10.22 -2.15
C VAL A 34 -2.53 9.69 -0.97
N ALA A 35 -1.77 8.62 -1.17
CA ALA A 35 -0.88 8.05 -0.16
C ALA A 35 0.15 9.07 0.36
N ARG A 36 0.77 9.87 -0.53
CA ARG A 36 1.68 10.95 -0.10
C ARG A 36 0.97 12.03 0.70
N LYS A 37 -0.25 12.43 0.29
CA LYS A 37 -1.06 13.40 1.03
C LYS A 37 -1.50 12.89 2.41
N SER A 38 -1.74 11.59 2.53
CA SER A 38 -2.06 10.95 3.82
C SER A 38 -0.83 10.67 4.69
N GLY A 39 0.36 11.14 4.29
CA GLY A 39 1.60 10.95 5.05
C GLY A 39 2.18 9.53 4.97
N MET A 40 1.71 8.70 4.02
CA MET A 40 2.30 7.38 3.81
C MET A 40 3.59 7.49 2.99
N PRO A 41 4.65 6.77 3.39
CA PRO A 41 5.89 6.75 2.63
C PRO A 41 5.70 5.96 1.32
N VAL A 42 6.02 6.57 0.19
CA VAL A 42 5.89 5.95 -1.14
C VAL A 42 7.26 5.79 -1.78
N ASP A 43 7.58 4.58 -2.20
CA ASP A 43 8.79 4.24 -2.95
C ASP A 43 8.43 3.95 -4.41
N VAL A 44 8.57 4.97 -5.26
CA VAL A 44 8.19 4.93 -6.67
C VAL A 44 9.12 4.03 -7.49
N LEU A 45 10.36 3.85 -7.04
CA LEU A 45 11.39 3.09 -7.76
C LEU A 45 11.27 1.58 -7.51
N ARG A 46 10.66 1.17 -6.40
CA ARG A 46 10.48 -0.24 -6.05
C ARG A 46 9.43 -0.91 -6.94
N ARG A 47 9.86 -1.97 -7.63
CA ARG A 47 9.00 -2.80 -8.50
C ARG A 47 8.46 -4.07 -7.82
N SER A 48 9.07 -4.49 -6.71
CA SER A 48 8.62 -5.65 -5.94
C SER A 48 7.31 -5.34 -5.21
N LYS A 49 6.52 -6.40 -4.98
CA LYS A 49 5.31 -6.35 -4.17
C LYS A 49 5.38 -7.43 -3.08
N HIS A 50 4.89 -7.09 -1.89
CA HIS A 50 4.80 -8.02 -0.78
C HIS A 50 3.35 -8.07 -0.28
N ALA A 51 2.79 -9.28 -0.15
CA ALA A 51 1.39 -9.48 0.23
C ALA A 51 1.07 -8.89 1.62
N GLU A 52 1.98 -9.06 2.58
CA GLU A 52 1.88 -8.50 3.94
C GLU A 52 1.67 -6.97 3.92
N ASN A 53 2.40 -6.26 3.05
CA ASN A 53 2.25 -4.81 2.91
C ASN A 53 0.90 -4.42 2.32
N ILE A 54 0.37 -5.21 1.39
CA ILE A 54 -0.94 -4.97 0.76
C ILE A 54 -2.06 -5.14 1.77
N GLU A 55 -1.99 -6.18 2.62
CA GLU A 55 -2.97 -6.41 3.70
C GLU A 55 -2.92 -5.29 4.75
N GLN A 56 -1.72 -4.84 5.12
CA GLN A 56 -1.54 -3.69 6.01
C GLN A 56 -2.17 -2.42 5.42
N LEU A 57 -1.91 -2.13 4.14
CA LEU A 57 -2.51 -0.98 3.45
C LEU A 57 -4.04 -1.09 3.37
N LYS A 58 -4.59 -2.26 3.03
CA LYS A 58 -6.04 -2.48 2.99
C LYS A 58 -6.69 -2.23 4.35
N SER A 59 -6.03 -2.65 5.43
CA SER A 59 -6.50 -2.42 6.80
C SER A 59 -6.53 -0.93 7.14
N ILE A 60 -5.49 -0.18 6.73
CA ILE A 60 -5.44 1.27 6.94
C ILE A 60 -6.49 2.00 6.09
N VAL A 61 -6.68 1.60 4.84
CA VAL A 61 -7.74 2.19 3.98
C VAL A 61 -9.11 1.97 4.60
N LYS A 62 -9.35 0.78 5.16
CA LYS A 62 -10.62 0.45 5.82
C LYS A 62 -10.88 1.31 7.05
N THR A 63 -9.85 1.65 7.84
CA THR A 63 -10.00 2.55 9.01
C THR A 63 -10.15 4.02 8.59
N MET A 64 -9.55 4.42 7.46
CA MET A 64 -9.69 5.77 6.91
C MET A 64 -11.05 6.03 6.27
N GLN A 65 -11.81 4.99 5.91
CA GLN A 65 -13.15 5.12 5.36
C GLN A 65 -14.18 5.16 6.52
N PRO A 66 -14.87 6.28 6.78
CA PRO A 66 -16.04 6.27 7.67
C PRO A 66 -17.17 5.50 6.99
N ARG A 67 -17.20 4.17 7.15
CA ARG A 67 -18.28 3.21 6.82
C ARG A 67 -18.97 3.26 5.44
N GLN A 68 -18.63 4.14 4.52
CA GLN A 68 -19.39 4.29 3.28
C GLN A 68 -18.55 4.03 2.02
N SER A 69 -19.06 3.08 1.23
CA SER A 69 -18.74 2.80 -0.17
C SER A 69 -17.58 1.85 -0.47
N ALA A 70 -17.89 0.55 -0.33
CA ALA A 70 -17.47 -0.41 -1.35
C ALA A 70 -17.86 0.14 -2.74
N LYS A 71 -16.90 0.65 -3.53
CA LYS A 71 -17.04 0.77 -4.99
C LYS A 71 -15.71 1.13 -5.69
N LYS A 72 -15.30 0.19 -6.57
CA LYS A 72 -14.57 0.36 -7.86
C LYS A 72 -13.07 0.66 -7.72
N THR A 73 -12.19 -0.18 -8.26
CA THR A 73 -12.06 -0.39 -9.71
C THR A 73 -11.70 -1.82 -10.12
N LYS A 74 -12.44 -2.28 -11.13
CA LYS A 74 -12.12 -3.42 -11.98
C LYS A 74 -10.81 -3.15 -12.72
N LYS A 75 -9.96 -4.17 -12.90
CA LYS A 75 -9.24 -4.35 -14.17
C LYS A 75 -9.07 -5.83 -14.49
N LYS A 76 -10.08 -6.31 -15.23
CA LYS A 76 -10.06 -7.44 -16.13
C LYS A 76 -9.14 -7.08 -17.32
N LYS A 77 -8.29 -8.01 -17.74
CA LYS A 77 -7.65 -8.08 -19.08
C LYS A 77 -7.23 -9.55 -19.20
N GLU A 78 -8.11 -10.41 -19.71
CA GLU A 78 -8.21 -10.81 -21.13
C GLU A 78 -6.88 -11.32 -21.67
#